data_AF-A0A5K1DNE0-F1
#
_entry.id   AF-A0A5K1DNE0-F1
#
_cell.length_a   1.000
_cell.length_b   1.000
_cell.length_c   1.000
_cell.angle_alpha   90.00
_cell.angle_beta   90.00
_cell.angle_gamma   90.00
#
_symmetry.space_group_name_H-M   'P 1'
#
loop_
_entity.id
_entity.type
_entity.pdbx_description
1 polymer ?
#
loop_
_entity_poly.entity_id
_entity_poly.type
_entity_poly.pdbx_seq_one_letter_code
_entity_poly.pdbx_strand_id
1 'polypeptide(L)'
;VSCGTRTLKLRTSNKAKVHDWVVSVNDAALRPPEGWCYPHRFGAFAPLRGLNEDGSQAQWFIDGKAAFEAIASSIEGAKSE
;
A
#
# COMPACT_ATOMS: atom_id res chain seq x y z
N VAL A 1 -11.50 -3.29 -16.25
CA VAL A 1 -12.39 -3.23 -15.07
C VAL A 1 -12.81 -1.78 -14.87
N SER A 2 -14.09 -1.51 -14.67
CA SER A 2 -14.63 -0.15 -14.51
C SER A 2 -15.48 -0.06 -13.24
N CYS A 3 -15.33 1.03 -12.49
CA CYS A 3 -16.13 1.35 -11.30
C CYS A 3 -16.30 2.87 -11.19
N GLY A 4 -17.54 3.36 -11.22
CA GLY A 4 -17.84 4.79 -11.25
C GLY A 4 -17.14 5.49 -12.42
N THR A 5 -16.36 6.54 -12.10
CA THR A 5 -15.59 7.33 -13.08
C THR A 5 -14.21 6.76 -13.38
N ARG A 6 -13.83 5.62 -12.78
CA ARG A 6 -12.48 5.03 -12.91
C ARG A 6 -12.51 3.79 -13.78
N THR A 7 -11.55 3.69 -14.70
CA THR A 7 -11.34 2.51 -15.54
C THR A 7 -9.88 2.07 -15.47
N LEU A 8 -9.68 0.80 -15.13
CA LEU A 8 -8.39 0.13 -15.11
C LEU A 8 -8.30 -0.85 -16.30
N LYS A 9 -7.27 -0.70 -17.13
CA LYS A 9 -6.94 -1.67 -18.17
C LYS A 9 -5.91 -2.65 -17.62
N LEU A 10 -6.23 -3.94 -17.64
CA LEU A 10 -5.36 -5.01 -17.18
C LEU A 10 -4.80 -5.77 -18.38
N ARG A 11 -3.47 -5.88 -18.46
CA ARG A 11 -2.80 -6.79 -19.38
C ARG A 11 -2.44 -8.05 -18.61
N THR A 12 -2.82 -9.21 -19.14
CA THR A 12 -2.53 -10.51 -18.53
C THR A 12 -1.82 -11.42 -19.53
N SER A 13 -1.19 -12.48 -19.05
CA SER A 13 -0.49 -13.46 -19.89
C SER A 13 -1.44 -14.38 -20.67
N ASN A 14 -2.61 -14.69 -20.12
CA ASN A 14 -3.61 -15.55 -20.75
C ASN A 14 -5.04 -15.26 -20.23
N LYS A 15 -6.03 -15.92 -20.85
CA LYS A 15 -7.46 -15.76 -20.52
C LYS A 15 -7.81 -16.26 -19.11
N ALA A 16 -7.20 -17.35 -18.64
CA ALA A 16 -7.45 -17.83 -17.28
C ALA A 16 -7.02 -16.78 -16.24
N LYS A 17 -5.89 -16.11 -16.46
CA LYS A 17 -5.46 -15.00 -15.61
C LYS A 17 -6.39 -13.79 -15.66
N VAL A 18 -7.05 -13.53 -16.79
CA VAL A 18 -8.11 -12.49 -16.82
C VAL A 18 -9.22 -12.86 -15.84
N HIS A 19 -9.67 -14.11 -15.86
CA HIS A 19 -10.72 -14.59 -14.96
C HIS A 19 -10.29 -14.49 -13.50
N ASP A 20 -9.09 -14.97 -13.16
CA ASP A 20 -8.53 -14.87 -11.80
C ASP A 20 -8.57 -13.41 -11.30
N TRP A 21 -8.09 -12.46 -12.11
CA TRP A 21 -8.10 -11.04 -11.77
C TRP A 21 -9.51 -10.49 -11.54
N VAL A 22 -10.44 -10.81 -12.43
CA VAL A 22 -11.83 -10.32 -12.32
C VAL A 22 -12.48 -10.85 -11.05
N VAL A 23 -12.30 -12.14 -10.72
CA VAL A 23 -12.83 -12.75 -9.50
C VAL A 23 -12.24 -12.09 -8.26
N SER A 24 -10.91 -11.92 -8.19
CA SER A 24 -10.27 -11.30 -7.03
C SER A 24 -10.70 -9.85 -6.81
N VAL A 25 -10.86 -9.07 -7.89
CA VAL A 25 -11.32 -7.68 -7.78
C VAL A 25 -12.77 -7.62 -7.29
N ASN A 26 -13.64 -8.49 -7.81
CA ASN A 26 -15.04 -8.52 -7.38
C ASN A 26 -15.18 -8.96 -5.92
N ASP A 27 -14.41 -9.97 -5.50
CA ASP A 27 -14.40 -10.44 -4.11
C ASP A 27 -13.91 -9.35 -3.15
N ALA A 28 -12.84 -8.62 -3.51
CA ALA A 28 -12.35 -7.48 -2.74
C ALA A 28 -13.39 -6.35 -2.58
N ALA A 29 -14.28 -6.17 -3.56
CA ALA A 29 -15.33 -5.15 -3.51
C ALA A 29 -16.54 -5.54 -2.63
N LEU A 30 -16.75 -6.83 -2.35
CA LEU A 30 -17.87 -7.32 -1.55
C LEU A 30 -17.55 -7.45 -0.06
N ARG A 31 -16.27 -7.55 0.30
CA ARG A 31 -15.84 -7.66 1.68
C ARG A 31 -16.12 -6.36 2.45
N PRO A 32 -16.31 -6.42 3.78
CA PRO A 32 -16.35 -5.23 4.62
C PRO A 32 -15.16 -4.31 4.32
N PRO A 33 -15.31 -2.98 4.48
CA PRO A 33 -14.22 -2.02 4.28
C PRO A 33 -13.10 -2.25 5.31
N GLU A 34 -12.26 -3.22 5.00
CA GLU A 34 -11.11 -3.68 5.77
C GLU A 34 -9.88 -3.79 4.84
N GLY A 35 -8.69 -3.59 5.41
CA GLY A 35 -7.45 -3.58 4.63
C GLY A 35 -7.30 -2.39 3.68
N TRP A 36 -6.75 -2.61 2.49
CA TRP A 36 -6.29 -1.58 1.54
C TRP A 36 -7.26 -1.33 0.38
N CYS A 37 -8.44 -1.95 0.40
CA CYS A 37 -9.39 -1.94 -0.73
C CYS A 37 -10.40 -0.79 -0.66
N TYR A 38 -10.27 0.12 0.30
CA TYR A 38 -11.16 1.28 0.46
C TYR A 38 -10.34 2.54 0.80
N PRO A 39 -10.84 3.74 0.46
CA PRO A 39 -10.18 4.99 0.85
C PRO A 39 -10.24 5.19 2.37
N HIS A 40 -9.12 5.52 2.99
CA HIS A 40 -9.03 5.84 4.42
C HIS A 40 -9.17 7.36 4.66
N ARG A 41 -8.84 7.83 5.88
CA ARG A 41 -8.94 9.24 6.27
C ARG A 41 -8.27 10.14 5.23
N PHE A 42 -8.95 11.24 4.88
CA PHE A 42 -8.54 12.18 3.84
C PHE A 42 -8.49 11.60 2.41
N GLY A 43 -9.12 10.45 2.16
CA GLY A 43 -9.08 9.78 0.86
C GLY A 43 -7.76 9.06 0.58
N ALA A 44 -6.92 8.85 1.61
CA ALA A 44 -5.64 8.17 1.48
C ALA A 44 -5.81 6.68 1.15
N PHE A 45 -4.80 6.11 0.49
CA PHE A 45 -4.74 4.67 0.23
C PHE A 45 -4.38 3.84 1.48
N ALA A 46 -3.65 4.42 2.44
CA ALA A 46 -3.19 3.71 3.62
C ALA A 46 -4.04 4.04 4.87
N PRO A 47 -4.26 3.06 5.76
CA PRO A 47 -4.86 3.34 7.08
C PRO A 47 -3.90 4.16 7.94
N LEU A 48 -4.45 4.88 8.92
CA LEU A 48 -3.65 5.57 9.92
C LEU A 48 -2.88 4.56 10.77
N ARG A 49 -1.60 4.83 11.02
CA ARG A 49 -0.71 4.06 11.89
C ARG A 49 -0.17 4.96 13.00
N GLY A 50 0.21 4.37 14.13
CA GLY A 50 0.78 5.08 15.29
C GLY A 50 -0.22 5.79 16.19
N LEU A 51 -1.52 5.59 16.00
CA LEU A 51 -2.57 6.06 16.94
C LEU A 51 -2.92 5.00 18.00
N ASN A 52 -2.58 3.74 17.75
CA ASN A 52 -2.76 2.61 18.66
C ASN A 52 -1.39 2.02 19.00
N GLU A 53 -1.33 1.01 19.87
CA GLU A 53 -0.12 0.25 20.22
C GLU A 53 0.34 -0.68 19.07
N ASP A 54 0.43 -0.16 17.84
CA ASP A 54 0.83 -0.90 16.64
C ASP A 54 2.36 -0.96 16.44
N GLY A 55 3.12 -0.39 17.38
CA GLY A 55 4.59 -0.37 17.36
C GLY A 55 5.19 0.64 16.39
N SER A 56 4.38 1.50 15.75
CA SER A 56 4.90 2.51 14.82
C SER A 56 5.77 3.54 15.55
N GLN A 57 6.97 3.75 15.05
CA GLN A 57 7.89 4.77 15.53
C GLN A 57 8.23 5.73 14.38
N ALA A 58 8.35 7.01 14.70
CA ALA A 58 8.73 8.04 13.75
C ALA A 58 9.81 8.92 14.35
N GLN A 59 10.85 9.19 13.56
CA GLN A 59 11.91 10.14 13.87
C GLN A 59 11.96 11.19 12.75
N TRP A 60 11.94 12.46 13.13
CA TRP A 60 12.18 13.56 12.19
C TRP A 60 13.66 13.93 12.17
N PHE A 61 14.12 14.37 11.01
CA PHE A 61 15.48 14.87 10.81
C PHE A 61 15.39 16.32 10.34
N ILE A 62 16.18 17.21 10.96
CA ILE A 62 16.17 18.64 10.63
C ILE A 62 17.18 18.94 9.52
N ASP A 63 18.35 18.31 9.57
CA ASP A 63 19.39 18.47 8.58
C ASP A 63 19.58 17.21 7.71
N GLY A 64 20.21 17.43 6.56
CA GLY A 64 20.51 16.34 5.64
C GLY A 64 21.58 15.39 6.18
N LYS A 65 22.48 15.84 7.05
CA LYS A 65 23.59 15.01 7.54
C LYS A 65 23.05 13.83 8.35
N ALA A 66 22.23 14.11 9.36
CA ALA A 66 21.62 13.07 10.19
C ALA A 66 20.68 12.17 9.38
N ALA A 67 19.94 12.75 8.42
CA ALA A 67 19.08 11.96 7.54
C ALA A 67 19.89 11.00 6.65
N PHE A 68 20.99 11.47 6.04
CA PHE A 68 21.83 10.64 5.18
C PHE A 68 22.59 9.57 5.96
N GLU A 69 23.06 9.86 7.17
CA GLU A 69 23.66 8.87 8.06
C GLU A 69 22.66 7.76 8.42
N ALA A 70 21.41 8.12 8.74
CA ALA A 70 20.35 7.15 9.02
C ALA A 70 20.00 6.28 7.81
N ILE A 71 19.94 6.88 6.61
CA ILE A 71 19.71 6.14 5.36
C ILE A 71 20.86 5.17 5.08
N ALA A 72 22.11 5.63 5.19
CA ALA A 72 23.28 4.80 4.94
C ALA A 72 23.33 3.60 5.89
N SER A 73 23.10 3.82 7.19
CA SER A 73 23.04 2.74 8.18
C SER A 73 21.89 1.76 7.91
N SER A 74 20.74 2.25 7.47
CA SER A 74 19.58 1.40 7.13
C SER A 74 19.85 0.50 5.92
N ILE A 75 20.57 1.02 4.92
CA ILE A 75 21.00 0.25 3.75
C ILE A 75 22.04 -0.81 4.15
N GLU A 76 23.04 -0.43 4.94
CA GLU A 76 24.09 -1.33 5.41
C GLU A 76 23.52 -2.50 6.25
N GLY A 77 22.50 -2.22 7.07
CA GLY A 77 21.83 -3.21 7.92
C GLY A 77 20.72 -4.02 7.23
N ALA A 78 20.39 -3.76 5.97
CA ALA A 78 19.28 -4.40 5.27
C ALA A 78 19.56 -5.90 5.03
N LYS A 79 18.57 -6.75 5.35
CA LYS A 79 18.66 -8.22 5.16
C LYS A 79 17.78 -8.74 4.02
N SER A 80 16.78 -7.95 3.64
CA SER A 80 15.79 -8.28 2.62
C SER A 80 15.10 -6.99 2.16
N GLU A 81 14.46 -7.06 0.99
CA GLU A 81 13.59 -6.02 0.43
C GLU A 81 12.11 -6.40 0.60
#